data_AF-A0A094JDU7-F1
#
_entry.id   AF-A0A094JDU7-F1
#
_cell.length_a   1.000
_cell.length_b   1.000
_cell.length_c   1.000
_cell.angle_alpha   90.00
_cell.angle_beta   90.00
_cell.angle_gamma   90.00
#
_symmetry.space_group_name_H-M   'P 1'
#
loop_
_entity.id
_entity.type
_entity.pdbx_description
1 polymer ?
#
loop_
_entity_poly.entity_id
_entity_poly.type
_entity_poly.pdbx_seq_one_letter_code
_entity_poly.pdbx_strand_id
1 'polypeptide(L)'
;MLRLQPEQIDQKMAFIQDYLSAANAADGSKMDANANVTQKNIATLESELMKDFFVQVNRKQVSTKIAELFGEELGAEYIRQIEDHEIYVHDETSLKPYCVSVTMYPFLRDGLTKLGGESLAPKHLESFCGTFVNFVFAVSSQFAGAVATVEFLAYFDYFARKDYGDDYLRTHRHQIENHLQHVVYALNQPAAARGYQSVFWNISIYDQHYFDSMFGDFVFPDFSRASWQSVSRLQEFFLNWFNDERKKTILTFPVVTVAMLTEEGQCKDHNFASQIAGELAQGNSFFVYLSDNADSLASCCRLRSEISDNTFSYTLGAGGVATGSINVITINMNRLVQDGRDLATEIDKIQKYQVAYRRLMESYLEAGLLTVYDAGFISLEKQFLTIGINGMVEAAESQGLVASNNPDYIEFVQRHLKVIYDANKVAKKTYGYMFNTEFVPAENLGVKNAKWDREDGYFVPRDCYNSYFYVVEDDQQTNSLDKFILHGSELTDYLDGGSALHLNLDEKLTQDGYLSMLNIAAQTGCNYFCVNVKITICNACEHIDKRTLASCSACGSADIDYGTRVIGYLKRVSAFSAGRRKEHQARHYHRKKYDQSIAGATAHSMVLRRAS
;
A
#
# COMPACT_ATOMS: atom_id res chain seq x y z
N MET A 1 -8.03 -5.21 38.84
CA MET A 1 -8.33 -5.98 37.62
C MET A 1 -9.81 -5.86 37.33
N LEU A 2 -10.19 -5.39 36.14
CA LEU A 2 -11.58 -5.36 35.71
C LEU A 2 -12.04 -6.81 35.43
N ARG A 3 -13.23 -7.20 35.89
CA ARG A 3 -13.77 -8.54 35.67
C ARG A 3 -14.72 -8.50 34.47
N LEU A 4 -14.48 -9.37 33.49
CA LEU A 4 -15.40 -9.59 32.38
C LEU A 4 -16.67 -10.31 32.88
N GLN A 5 -17.79 -10.05 32.22
CA GLN A 5 -19.02 -10.82 32.43
C GLN A 5 -18.88 -12.24 31.84
N PRO A 6 -19.63 -13.24 32.33
CA PRO A 6 -19.58 -14.60 31.80
C PRO A 6 -19.76 -14.65 30.27
N GLU A 7 -20.75 -13.93 29.74
CA GLU A 7 -21.03 -13.82 28.30
C GLU A 7 -19.83 -13.30 27.49
N GLN A 8 -19.09 -12.32 28.03
CA GLN A 8 -17.89 -11.79 27.38
C GLN A 8 -16.76 -12.82 27.39
N ILE A 9 -16.61 -13.59 28.47
CA ILE A 9 -15.64 -14.69 28.56
C ILE A 9 -16.01 -15.77 27.54
N ASP A 10 -17.27 -16.17 27.47
CA ASP A 10 -17.76 -17.18 26.52
C ASP A 10 -17.56 -16.74 25.06
N GLN A 11 -17.77 -15.45 24.74
CA GLN A 11 -17.44 -14.87 23.43
C GLN A 11 -15.93 -14.95 23.12
N LYS A 12 -15.04 -14.71 24.10
CA LYS A 12 -13.58 -14.90 23.94
C LYS A 12 -13.22 -16.36 23.73
N MET A 13 -13.83 -17.28 24.47
CA MET A 13 -13.62 -18.72 24.31
C MET A 13 -14.10 -19.20 22.94
N ALA A 14 -15.25 -18.72 22.46
CA ALA A 14 -15.76 -19.00 21.12
C ALA A 14 -14.81 -18.48 20.03
N PHE A 15 -14.30 -17.24 20.15
CA PHE A 15 -13.31 -16.69 19.23
C PHE A 15 -12.04 -17.56 19.15
N ILE A 16 -11.56 -18.09 20.28
CA ILE A 16 -10.43 -19.02 20.31
C ILE A 16 -10.74 -20.30 19.53
N GLN A 17 -11.94 -20.89 19.68
CA GLN A 17 -12.34 -22.07 18.90
C GLN A 17 -12.44 -21.77 17.40
N ASP A 18 -13.00 -20.62 17.03
CA ASP A 18 -13.07 -20.17 15.63
C ASP A 18 -11.65 -20.04 15.04
N TYR A 19 -10.72 -19.37 15.73
CA TYR A 19 -9.34 -19.21 15.29
C TYR A 19 -8.59 -20.55 15.20
N LEU A 20 -8.85 -21.50 16.12
CA LEU A 20 -8.33 -22.87 16.04
C LEU A 20 -8.81 -23.59 14.77
N SER A 21 -10.06 -23.37 14.35
CA SER A 21 -10.65 -23.96 13.13
C SER A 21 -10.27 -23.26 11.81
N ALA A 22 -9.87 -21.98 11.85
CA ALA A 22 -9.61 -21.17 10.65
C ALA A 22 -8.51 -21.76 9.72
N ALA A 23 -8.66 -21.61 8.40
CA ALA A 23 -7.73 -22.19 7.43
C ALA A 23 -6.34 -21.50 7.43
N ASN A 24 -6.31 -20.17 7.57
CA ASN A 24 -5.08 -19.38 7.68
C ASN A 24 -5.27 -18.25 8.73
N ALA A 25 -4.25 -17.42 8.95
CA ALA A 25 -4.31 -16.35 9.96
C ALA A 25 -5.28 -15.21 9.57
N ALA A 26 -5.39 -14.88 8.28
CA ALA A 26 -6.32 -13.87 7.78
C ALA A 26 -7.78 -14.32 7.94
N ASP A 27 -8.11 -15.57 7.62
CA ASP A 27 -9.43 -16.16 7.81
C ASP A 27 -9.81 -16.30 9.29
N GLY A 28 -8.83 -16.30 10.21
CA GLY A 28 -9.04 -16.31 11.66
C GLY A 28 -9.26 -14.93 12.29
N SER A 29 -8.94 -13.84 11.59
CA SER A 29 -9.18 -12.48 12.10
C SER A 29 -10.56 -11.97 11.66
N LYS A 30 -11.36 -11.52 12.64
CA LYS A 30 -12.71 -10.99 12.40
C LYS A 30 -12.75 -9.47 12.19
N MET A 31 -11.87 -8.73 12.87
CA MET A 31 -11.90 -7.26 12.84
C MET A 31 -11.06 -6.70 11.70
N ASP A 32 -9.84 -7.22 11.54
CA ASP A 32 -8.81 -6.68 10.65
C ASP A 32 -7.90 -7.84 10.18
N ALA A 33 -8.32 -8.48 9.09
CA ALA A 33 -7.61 -9.60 8.48
C ALA A 33 -6.48 -9.12 7.59
N ASN A 34 -5.28 -9.65 7.78
CA ASN A 34 -4.08 -9.14 7.11
C ASN A 34 -3.21 -10.29 6.60
N ALA A 35 -3.03 -10.38 5.28
CA ALA A 35 -2.26 -11.45 4.63
C ALA A 35 -0.75 -11.41 4.95
N ASN A 36 -0.27 -10.37 5.64
CA ASN A 36 1.10 -10.28 6.12
C ASN A 36 1.41 -11.43 7.11
N VAL A 37 0.50 -11.77 8.03
CA VAL A 37 0.63 -12.96 8.90
C VAL A 37 0.36 -14.22 8.07
N THR A 38 1.39 -15.03 7.87
CA THR A 38 1.30 -16.21 6.99
C THR A 38 0.90 -17.50 7.74
N GLN A 39 1.24 -17.59 9.03
CA GLN A 39 0.95 -18.77 9.86
C GLN A 39 0.12 -18.39 11.09
N LYS A 40 -0.89 -19.20 11.41
CA LYS A 40 -1.61 -19.11 12.68
C LYS A 40 -0.65 -19.41 13.83
N ASN A 41 -0.64 -18.56 14.85
CA ASN A 41 0.26 -18.68 15.99
C ASN A 41 -0.36 -18.02 17.23
N ILE A 42 0.19 -18.30 18.41
CA ILE A 42 -0.36 -17.83 19.70
C ILE A 42 -0.29 -16.30 19.85
N ALA A 43 0.79 -15.65 19.37
CA ALA A 43 0.96 -14.20 19.51
C ALA A 43 -0.04 -13.42 18.65
N THR A 44 -0.35 -13.91 17.44
CA THR A 44 -1.44 -13.36 16.63
C THR A 44 -2.79 -13.62 17.29
N LEU A 45 -3.06 -14.82 17.81
CA LEU A 45 -4.32 -15.10 18.53
C LEU A 45 -4.53 -14.13 19.71
N GLU A 46 -3.54 -13.96 20.58
CA GLU A 46 -3.61 -13.03 21.71
C GLU A 46 -3.85 -11.57 21.26
N SER A 47 -3.20 -11.15 20.17
CA SER A 47 -3.38 -9.81 19.59
C SER A 47 -4.77 -9.60 18.98
N GLU A 48 -5.31 -10.59 18.26
CA GLU A 48 -6.65 -10.52 17.66
C GLU A 48 -7.75 -10.57 18.73
N LEU A 49 -7.55 -11.35 19.79
CA LEU A 49 -8.52 -11.60 20.87
C LEU A 49 -9.03 -10.31 21.54
N MET A 50 -8.23 -9.24 21.55
CA MET A 50 -8.54 -7.98 22.21
C MET A 50 -8.94 -6.82 21.28
N LYS A 51 -8.92 -7.02 19.95
CA LYS A 51 -9.15 -5.92 18.97
C LYS A 51 -10.52 -5.25 19.12
N ASP A 52 -11.57 -6.01 19.40
CA ASP A 52 -12.94 -5.52 19.66
C ASP A 52 -13.06 -4.62 20.90
N PHE A 53 -12.24 -4.84 21.93
CA PHE A 53 -12.14 -3.93 23.09
C PHE A 53 -11.43 -2.63 22.70
N PHE A 54 -10.35 -2.72 21.91
CA PHE A 54 -9.68 -1.53 21.37
C PHE A 54 -10.60 -0.68 20.51
N VAL A 55 -11.41 -1.30 19.63
CA VAL A 55 -12.43 -0.58 18.83
C VAL A 55 -13.39 0.21 19.72
N GLN A 56 -13.98 -0.42 20.74
CA GLN A 56 -14.93 0.25 21.63
C GLN A 56 -14.27 1.42 22.39
N VAL A 57 -13.05 1.24 22.89
CA VAL A 57 -12.30 2.30 23.60
C VAL A 57 -11.98 3.45 22.65
N ASN A 58 -11.50 3.16 21.44
CA ASN A 58 -11.14 4.16 20.43
C ASN A 58 -12.38 4.95 19.98
N ARG A 59 -13.45 4.27 19.57
CA ARG A 59 -14.73 4.90 19.21
C ARG A 59 -15.27 5.79 20.32
N LYS A 60 -15.21 5.34 21.59
CA LYS A 60 -15.64 6.18 22.73
C LYS A 60 -14.72 7.38 22.96
N GLN A 61 -13.41 7.23 22.78
CA GLN A 61 -12.47 8.35 22.90
C GLN A 61 -12.72 9.41 21.81
N VAL A 62 -12.84 8.97 20.55
CA VAL A 62 -13.04 9.85 19.40
C VAL A 62 -14.42 10.54 19.46
N SER A 63 -15.51 9.81 19.70
CA SER A 63 -16.85 10.41 19.88
C SER A 63 -16.89 11.44 21.01
N THR A 64 -16.19 11.19 22.13
CA THR A 64 -16.09 12.15 23.24
C THR A 64 -15.30 13.40 22.83
N LYS A 65 -14.24 13.26 22.04
CA LYS A 65 -13.48 14.43 21.53
C LYS A 65 -14.25 15.20 20.46
N ILE A 66 -15.06 14.52 19.64
CA ILE A 66 -15.99 15.17 18.71
C ILE A 66 -17.04 15.97 19.50
N ALA A 67 -17.63 15.38 20.54
CA ALA A 67 -18.60 16.05 21.40
C ALA A 67 -18.01 17.31 22.08
N GLU A 68 -16.78 17.22 22.58
CA GLU A 68 -16.03 18.34 23.19
C GLU A 68 -15.83 19.52 22.21
N LEU A 69 -15.51 19.24 20.94
CA LEU A 69 -15.14 20.25 19.95
C LEU A 69 -16.31 20.78 19.12
N PHE A 70 -17.33 19.94 18.89
CA PHE A 70 -18.39 20.17 17.89
C PHE A 70 -19.81 19.85 18.39
N GLY A 71 -19.97 19.37 19.63
CA GLY A 71 -21.26 19.09 20.25
C GLY A 71 -21.65 17.61 20.26
N GLU A 72 -22.39 17.21 21.31
CA GLU A 72 -22.81 15.82 21.58
C GLU A 72 -23.53 15.14 20.41
N GLU A 73 -24.35 15.89 19.66
CA GLU A 73 -25.07 15.39 18.48
C GLU A 73 -24.11 14.85 17.41
N LEU A 74 -23.02 15.57 17.10
CA LEU A 74 -22.04 15.13 16.13
C LEU A 74 -21.18 13.97 16.65
N GLY A 75 -20.95 13.91 17.97
CA GLY A 75 -20.30 12.79 18.64
C GLY A 75 -21.12 11.49 18.59
N ALA A 76 -22.45 11.60 18.68
CA ALA A 76 -23.37 10.48 18.50
C ALA A 76 -23.50 10.06 17.03
N GLU A 77 -23.60 11.03 16.11
CA GLU A 77 -23.66 10.78 14.66
C GLU A 77 -22.44 10.00 14.17
N TYR A 78 -21.23 10.30 14.67
CA TYR A 78 -20.01 9.52 14.36
C TYR A 78 -20.16 8.02 14.65
N ILE A 79 -20.78 7.67 15.78
CA ILE A 79 -21.02 6.27 16.15
C ILE A 79 -22.06 5.66 15.22
N ARG A 80 -23.18 6.38 15.00
CA ARG A 80 -24.24 5.95 14.08
C ARG A 80 -23.72 5.67 12.67
N GLN A 81 -22.92 6.57 12.08
CA GLN A 81 -22.39 6.38 10.72
C GLN A 81 -21.50 5.13 10.58
N ILE A 82 -20.84 4.71 11.66
CA ILE A 82 -20.02 3.48 11.66
C ILE A 82 -20.91 2.24 11.84
N GLU A 83 -21.93 2.32 12.70
CA GLU A 83 -22.86 1.21 12.97
C GLU A 83 -23.84 0.95 11.81
N ASP A 84 -24.25 2.00 11.10
CA ASP A 84 -25.06 1.95 9.87
C ASP A 84 -24.23 1.76 8.59
N HIS A 85 -22.92 1.48 8.74
CA HIS A 85 -21.97 1.16 7.67
C HIS A 85 -21.82 2.23 6.57
N GLU A 86 -22.10 3.50 6.89
CA GLU A 86 -21.94 4.65 5.98
C GLU A 86 -20.48 5.06 5.84
N ILE A 87 -19.72 4.96 6.94
CA ILE A 87 -18.28 5.23 6.98
C ILE A 87 -17.52 4.05 7.58
N TYR A 88 -16.25 3.93 7.20
CA TYR A 88 -15.30 2.96 7.74
C TYR A 88 -14.06 3.68 8.28
N VAL A 89 -13.83 3.57 9.58
CA VAL A 89 -12.62 4.10 10.23
C VAL A 89 -11.53 3.03 10.12
N HIS A 90 -10.47 3.33 9.37
CA HIS A 90 -9.34 2.39 9.24
C HIS A 90 -8.56 2.31 10.54
N ASP A 91 -8.00 1.13 10.80
CA ASP A 91 -7.13 0.84 11.94
C ASP A 91 -7.72 1.19 13.32
N GLU A 92 -9.06 1.25 13.46
CA GLU A 92 -9.73 1.57 14.74
C GLU A 92 -9.40 0.60 15.89
N THR A 93 -8.80 -0.55 15.57
CA THR A 93 -8.22 -1.51 16.51
C THR A 93 -6.89 -1.04 17.13
N SER A 94 -6.42 0.17 16.77
CA SER A 94 -5.18 0.81 17.20
C SER A 94 -5.44 2.25 17.66
N LEU A 95 -4.70 2.71 18.68
CA LEU A 95 -4.75 4.10 19.18
C LEU A 95 -3.64 4.99 18.58
N LYS A 96 -2.97 4.50 17.52
CA LYS A 96 -1.77 5.09 16.92
C LYS A 96 -2.12 5.89 15.66
N PRO A 97 -1.32 6.90 15.29
CA PRO A 97 -1.40 7.49 13.95
C PRO A 97 -1.19 6.41 12.86
N TYR A 98 -1.76 6.66 11.68
CA TYR A 98 -1.83 5.66 10.62
C TYR A 98 -0.47 5.31 9.99
N CYS A 99 0.05 6.09 9.05
CA CYS A 99 1.24 5.73 8.28
C CYS A 99 2.30 6.85 8.27
N VAL A 100 3.55 6.50 7.95
CA VAL A 100 4.67 7.44 7.94
C VAL A 100 5.74 7.12 6.89
N SER A 101 6.23 8.16 6.23
CA SER A 101 7.55 8.18 5.60
C SER A 101 8.44 9.05 6.48
N VAL A 102 9.52 8.52 7.04
CA VAL A 102 10.37 9.27 7.98
C VAL A 102 11.55 9.93 7.26
N THR A 103 12.05 11.05 7.80
CA THR A 103 13.46 11.40 7.52
C THR A 103 14.38 10.56 8.38
N MET A 104 15.43 10.00 7.79
CA MET A 104 16.46 9.24 8.50
C MET A 104 17.58 10.13 9.05
N TYR A 105 17.55 11.45 8.83
CA TYR A 105 18.63 12.34 9.27
C TYR A 105 18.87 12.36 10.79
N PRO A 106 17.84 12.31 11.68
CA PRO A 106 18.07 12.16 13.12
C PRO A 106 18.75 10.83 13.48
N PHE A 107 18.50 9.76 12.73
CA PHE A 107 19.16 8.45 12.94
C PHE A 107 20.65 8.51 12.59
N LEU A 108 21.08 9.29 11.58
CA LEU A 108 22.49 9.55 11.30
C LEU A 108 23.21 10.33 12.41
N ARG A 109 22.49 11.13 13.20
CA ARG A 109 23.05 12.00 14.23
C ARG A 109 23.04 11.39 15.62
N ASP A 110 21.93 10.76 15.97
CA ASP A 110 21.57 10.40 17.34
C ASP A 110 21.36 8.87 17.51
N GLY A 111 21.37 8.11 16.40
CA GLY A 111 21.10 6.67 16.40
C GLY A 111 19.67 6.37 16.84
N LEU A 112 19.54 5.60 17.94
CA LEU A 112 18.27 5.27 18.59
C LEU A 112 18.10 5.90 19.97
N THR A 113 19.05 6.72 20.43
CA THR A 113 19.02 7.35 21.77
C THR A 113 17.74 8.14 22.03
N LYS A 114 17.25 8.87 21.02
CA LYS A 114 16.00 9.64 21.09
C LYS A 114 14.72 8.79 21.07
N LEU A 115 14.83 7.49 20.78
CA LEU A 115 13.72 6.52 20.87
C LEU A 115 13.87 5.59 22.09
N GLY A 116 14.73 5.94 23.05
CA GLY A 116 14.98 5.16 24.26
C GLY A 116 15.87 3.93 24.07
N GLY A 117 16.59 3.82 22.95
CA GLY A 117 17.58 2.77 22.71
C GLY A 117 19.01 3.21 23.00
N GLU A 118 19.91 2.28 23.29
CA GLU A 118 21.31 2.59 23.63
C GLU A 118 22.23 2.84 22.41
N SER A 119 21.76 2.61 21.18
CA SER A 119 22.61 2.72 19.99
C SER A 119 22.85 4.18 19.61
N LEU A 120 24.11 4.59 19.59
CA LEU A 120 24.58 5.87 19.05
C LEU A 120 24.50 5.89 17.50
N ALA A 121 24.81 7.04 16.90
CA ALA A 121 24.93 7.18 15.45
C ALA A 121 25.83 6.10 14.82
N PRO A 122 25.40 5.45 13.72
CA PRO A 122 26.20 4.46 13.03
C PRO A 122 27.46 5.09 12.42
N LYS A 123 28.56 4.34 12.44
CA LYS A 123 29.88 4.80 11.93
C LYS A 123 30.35 4.05 10.70
N HIS A 124 29.92 2.80 10.58
CA HIS A 124 30.26 1.79 9.57
C HIS A 124 29.00 1.15 8.99
N LEU A 125 29.07 0.58 7.79
CA LEU A 125 27.96 -0.04 7.08
C LEU A 125 27.28 -1.15 7.88
N GLU A 126 28.07 -1.98 8.57
CA GLU A 126 27.53 -3.03 9.45
C GLU A 126 26.68 -2.44 10.59
N SER A 127 27.19 -1.39 11.26
CA SER A 127 26.46 -0.68 12.33
C SER A 127 25.23 0.06 11.82
N PHE A 128 25.29 0.59 10.58
CA PHE A 128 24.15 1.20 9.90
C PHE A 128 23.07 0.15 9.65
N CYS A 129 23.39 -0.96 8.99
CA CYS A 129 22.43 -2.02 8.68
C CYS A 129 21.80 -2.62 9.95
N GLY A 130 22.61 -2.98 10.96
CA GLY A 130 22.11 -3.58 12.20
C GLY A 130 21.24 -2.63 13.02
N THR A 131 21.61 -1.35 13.12
CA THR A 131 20.77 -0.37 13.84
C THR A 131 19.56 0.06 13.01
N PHE A 132 19.64 0.07 11.68
CA PHE A 132 18.52 0.38 10.79
C PHE A 132 17.37 -0.62 10.91
N VAL A 133 17.67 -1.92 11.03
CA VAL A 133 16.64 -2.94 11.30
C VAL A 133 15.88 -2.61 12.60
N ASN A 134 16.60 -2.28 13.67
CA ASN A 134 16.00 -1.89 14.95
C ASN A 134 15.24 -0.56 14.85
N PHE A 135 15.72 0.40 14.07
CA PHE A 135 15.04 1.67 13.78
C PHE A 135 13.67 1.45 13.12
N VAL A 136 13.63 0.65 12.05
CA VAL A 136 12.38 0.36 11.33
C VAL A 136 11.39 -0.37 12.23
N PHE A 137 11.84 -1.34 13.04
CA PHE A 137 10.97 -1.96 14.05
C PHE A 137 10.45 -0.94 15.09
N ALA A 138 11.32 -0.10 15.65
CA ALA A 138 10.94 0.90 16.66
C ALA A 138 9.90 1.90 16.12
N VAL A 139 10.12 2.45 14.93
CA VAL A 139 9.15 3.33 14.26
C VAL A 139 7.85 2.57 13.96
N SER A 140 7.92 1.38 13.34
CA SER A 140 6.72 0.61 12.97
C SER A 140 5.87 0.18 14.17
N SER A 141 6.43 0.16 15.38
CA SER A 141 5.68 -0.13 16.61
C SER A 141 4.77 1.02 17.06
N GLN A 142 5.02 2.25 16.59
CA GLN A 142 4.30 3.47 16.95
C GLN A 142 3.31 3.96 15.88
N PHE A 143 3.21 3.27 14.74
CA PHE A 143 2.27 3.53 13.65
C PHE A 143 1.43 2.29 13.33
N ALA A 144 0.18 2.47 12.87
CA ALA A 144 -0.69 1.35 12.54
C ALA A 144 -0.34 0.73 11.16
N GLY A 145 -0.22 1.58 10.14
CA GLY A 145 0.06 1.23 8.76
C GLY A 145 1.55 1.12 8.42
N ALA A 146 1.88 1.59 7.21
CA ALA A 146 3.19 1.44 6.58
C ALA A 146 4.26 2.42 7.09
N VAL A 147 5.53 1.98 6.97
CA VAL A 147 6.73 2.79 7.21
C VAL A 147 7.55 2.87 5.92
N ALA A 148 7.86 4.07 5.45
CA ALA A 148 8.76 4.30 4.32
C ALA A 148 10.08 4.96 4.81
N THR A 149 11.19 4.53 4.21
CA THR A 149 12.54 5.05 4.50
C THR A 149 13.26 5.31 3.18
N VAL A 150 12.81 6.33 2.45
CA VAL A 150 13.23 6.53 1.06
C VAL A 150 14.69 6.95 0.89
N GLU A 151 15.33 7.39 1.97
CA GLU A 151 16.76 7.72 2.02
C GLU A 151 17.67 6.48 2.17
N PHE A 152 17.11 5.28 2.36
CA PHE A 152 17.85 4.06 2.74
C PHE A 152 19.05 3.75 1.82
N LEU A 153 18.87 3.73 0.51
CA LEU A 153 19.95 3.40 -0.44
C LEU A 153 21.02 4.50 -0.52
N ALA A 154 20.62 5.78 -0.43
CA ALA A 154 21.58 6.89 -0.42
C ALA A 154 22.46 6.86 0.85
N TYR A 155 21.89 6.48 1.98
CA TYR A 155 22.62 6.36 3.24
C TYR A 155 23.48 5.09 3.29
N PHE A 156 22.97 3.97 2.74
CA PHE A 156 23.73 2.74 2.54
C PHE A 156 24.97 3.00 1.68
N ASP A 157 24.82 3.70 0.55
CA ASP A 157 25.92 4.09 -0.34
C ASP A 157 26.99 4.90 0.40
N TYR A 158 26.59 5.90 1.20
CA TYR A 158 27.53 6.69 2.01
C TYR A 158 28.38 5.82 2.95
N PHE A 159 27.76 4.91 3.71
CA PHE A 159 28.52 4.03 4.60
C PHE A 159 29.36 2.99 3.83
N ALA A 160 28.87 2.49 2.69
CA ALA A 160 29.62 1.57 1.84
C ALA A 160 30.87 2.23 1.25
N ARG A 161 30.77 3.46 0.73
CA ARG A 161 31.93 4.23 0.25
C ARG A 161 32.91 4.57 1.36
N LYS A 162 32.40 4.88 2.56
CA LYS A 162 33.22 5.21 3.73
C LYS A 162 34.08 4.04 4.21
N ASP A 163 33.54 2.82 4.20
CA ASP A 163 34.27 1.62 4.66
C ASP A 163 35.09 0.94 3.54
N TYR A 164 34.62 0.99 2.29
CA TYR A 164 35.17 0.20 1.17
C TYR A 164 35.64 1.01 -0.06
N GLY A 165 35.47 2.35 -0.06
CA GLY A 165 35.80 3.24 -1.18
C GLY A 165 34.75 3.28 -2.30
N ASP A 166 34.86 4.23 -3.23
CA ASP A 166 33.84 4.51 -4.29
C ASP A 166 33.54 3.36 -5.27
N ASP A 167 34.39 2.32 -5.26
CA ASP A 167 34.34 1.13 -6.12
C ASP A 167 33.97 -0.14 -5.33
N TYR A 168 33.24 0.04 -4.22
CA TYR A 168 32.83 -1.04 -3.31
C TYR A 168 32.01 -2.14 -4.01
N LEU A 169 31.20 -1.82 -5.02
CA LEU A 169 30.41 -2.79 -5.79
C LEU A 169 31.27 -3.75 -6.63
N ARG A 170 32.49 -3.35 -7.01
CA ARG A 170 33.45 -4.21 -7.72
C ARG A 170 34.40 -4.93 -6.76
N THR A 171 34.86 -4.22 -5.73
CA THR A 171 35.90 -4.70 -4.81
C THR A 171 35.37 -5.52 -3.64
N HIS A 172 34.16 -5.24 -3.17
CA HIS A 172 33.54 -5.80 -1.95
C HIS A 172 32.11 -6.29 -2.20
N ARG A 173 31.78 -6.69 -3.44
CA ARG A 173 30.43 -7.08 -3.89
C ARG A 173 29.71 -8.03 -2.91
N HIS A 174 30.38 -9.10 -2.48
CA HIS A 174 29.80 -10.11 -1.58
C HIS A 174 29.44 -9.54 -0.19
N GLN A 175 30.23 -8.61 0.34
CA GLN A 175 29.91 -7.90 1.58
C GLN A 175 28.63 -7.06 1.40
N ILE A 176 28.48 -6.38 0.27
CA ILE A 176 27.27 -5.60 -0.04
C ILE A 176 26.03 -6.48 -0.17
N GLU A 177 26.14 -7.61 -0.89
CA GLU A 177 25.06 -8.60 -1.00
C GLU A 177 24.63 -9.09 0.40
N ASN A 178 25.58 -9.40 1.28
CA ASN A 178 25.29 -9.82 2.65
C ASN A 178 24.66 -8.72 3.52
N HIS A 179 25.09 -7.46 3.39
CA HIS A 179 24.50 -6.34 4.13
C HIS A 179 23.06 -6.06 3.68
N LEU A 180 22.79 -6.08 2.37
CA LEU A 180 21.43 -5.99 1.82
C LEU A 180 20.58 -7.19 2.24
N GLN A 181 21.12 -8.41 2.15
CA GLN A 181 20.45 -9.64 2.58
C GLN A 181 20.05 -9.57 4.06
N HIS A 182 20.97 -9.16 4.94
CA HIS A 182 20.70 -9.02 6.37
C HIS A 182 19.50 -8.10 6.63
N VAL A 183 19.50 -6.88 6.07
CA VAL A 183 18.38 -5.92 6.28
C VAL A 183 17.08 -6.46 5.70
N VAL A 184 17.09 -6.93 4.46
CA VAL A 184 15.88 -7.38 3.75
C VAL A 184 15.28 -8.61 4.42
N TYR A 185 16.07 -9.63 4.75
CA TYR A 185 15.55 -10.84 5.41
C TYR A 185 15.07 -10.53 6.83
N ALA A 186 15.78 -9.70 7.61
CA ALA A 186 15.36 -9.34 8.96
C ALA A 186 14.00 -8.62 8.98
N LEU A 187 13.78 -7.66 8.08
CA LEU A 187 12.51 -6.91 8.01
C LEU A 187 11.36 -7.71 7.38
N ASN A 188 11.63 -8.84 6.72
CA ASN A 188 10.62 -9.82 6.34
C ASN A 188 10.28 -10.82 7.47
N GLN A 189 11.03 -10.89 8.57
CA GLN A 189 10.68 -11.78 9.68
C GLN A 189 9.47 -11.25 10.49
N PRO A 190 8.66 -12.14 11.08
CA PRO A 190 7.58 -11.76 11.99
C PRO A 190 8.07 -10.91 13.17
N ALA A 191 7.46 -9.74 13.39
CA ALA A 191 7.81 -8.86 14.50
C ALA A 191 6.89 -9.11 15.72
N ALA A 192 7.48 -9.39 16.89
CA ALA A 192 6.73 -9.56 18.12
C ALA A 192 5.87 -8.32 18.47
N ALA A 193 6.42 -7.12 18.32
CA ALA A 193 5.76 -5.85 18.61
C ALA A 193 4.60 -5.47 17.66
N ARG A 194 4.36 -6.26 16.60
CA ARG A 194 3.25 -6.06 15.64
C ARG A 194 2.35 -7.31 15.52
N GLY A 195 2.13 -8.03 16.62
CA GLY A 195 1.22 -9.19 16.63
C GLY A 195 1.66 -10.32 15.69
N TYR A 196 2.99 -10.49 15.53
CA TYR A 196 3.62 -11.43 14.60
C TYR A 196 3.52 -11.06 13.10
N GLN A 197 3.23 -9.78 12.78
CA GLN A 197 3.36 -9.24 11.41
C GLN A 197 4.79 -8.78 11.13
N SER A 198 5.30 -9.01 9.92
CA SER A 198 6.52 -8.34 9.43
C SER A 198 6.27 -6.86 9.20
N VAL A 199 7.30 -6.00 9.18
CA VAL A 199 7.07 -4.55 8.98
C VAL A 199 6.64 -4.27 7.54
N PHE A 200 5.56 -3.53 7.34
CA PHE A 200 5.22 -2.99 6.03
C PHE A 200 6.20 -1.85 5.68
N TRP A 201 7.34 -2.26 5.14
CA TRP A 201 8.48 -1.42 4.83
C TRP A 201 8.54 -1.07 3.34
N ASN A 202 8.86 0.19 3.03
CA ASN A 202 8.90 0.74 1.68
C ASN A 202 10.21 1.51 1.42
N ILE A 203 10.74 1.40 0.20
CA ILE A 203 11.88 2.18 -0.28
C ILE A 203 11.64 2.69 -1.71
N SER A 204 12.38 3.73 -2.09
CA SER A 204 12.36 4.31 -3.43
C SER A 204 13.65 4.05 -4.20
N ILE A 205 13.51 3.97 -5.51
CA ILE A 205 14.57 4.06 -6.53
C ILE A 205 14.26 5.31 -7.35
N TYR A 206 15.26 6.14 -7.65
CA TYR A 206 15.09 7.41 -8.36
C TYR A 206 15.84 7.42 -9.70
N ASP A 207 15.27 8.10 -10.70
CA ASP A 207 16.06 8.61 -11.83
C ASP A 207 16.99 9.76 -11.39
N GLN A 208 17.86 10.25 -12.29
CA GLN A 208 18.78 11.33 -11.93
C GLN A 208 18.02 12.60 -11.51
N HIS A 209 16.98 12.96 -12.23
CA HIS A 209 16.33 14.26 -12.06
C HIS A 209 15.55 14.36 -10.75
N TYR A 210 14.87 13.28 -10.34
CA TYR A 210 14.34 13.18 -8.98
C TYR A 210 15.43 13.17 -7.93
N PHE A 211 16.50 12.39 -8.14
CA PHE A 211 17.59 12.33 -7.15
C PHE A 211 18.22 13.71 -6.91
N ASP A 212 18.51 14.45 -7.98
CA ASP A 212 19.08 15.79 -7.90
C ASP A 212 18.12 16.79 -7.22
N SER A 213 16.80 16.66 -7.41
CA SER A 213 15.79 17.48 -6.70
C SER A 213 15.63 17.10 -5.21
N MET A 214 15.67 15.81 -4.89
CA MET A 214 15.53 15.28 -3.53
C MET A 214 16.78 15.52 -2.66
N PHE A 215 17.96 15.32 -3.25
CA PHE A 215 19.23 15.14 -2.53
C PHE A 215 20.35 16.07 -3.02
N GLY A 216 20.12 16.93 -4.02
CA GLY A 216 21.15 17.81 -4.57
C GLY A 216 21.81 18.71 -3.52
N ASP A 217 21.03 19.25 -2.60
CA ASP A 217 21.49 20.07 -1.46
C ASP A 217 21.63 19.31 -0.13
N PHE A 218 21.38 18.00 -0.13
CA PHE A 218 21.58 17.17 1.04
C PHE A 218 23.06 17.00 1.36
N VAL A 219 23.41 17.10 2.65
CA VAL A 219 24.74 16.81 3.18
C VAL A 219 24.65 15.84 4.36
N PHE A 220 25.58 14.90 4.41
CA PHE A 220 25.76 14.01 5.56
C PHE A 220 26.33 14.79 6.77
N PRO A 221 26.30 14.24 8.00
CA PRO A 221 26.84 14.91 9.19
C PRO A 221 28.32 15.29 9.15
N ASP A 222 29.09 14.75 8.19
CA ASP A 222 30.49 15.09 7.92
C ASP A 222 30.67 16.13 6.79
N PHE A 223 29.58 16.75 6.34
CA PHE A 223 29.48 17.68 5.21
C PHE A 223 29.81 17.10 3.82
N SER A 224 29.96 15.79 3.69
CA SER A 224 30.00 15.14 2.37
C SER A 224 28.63 15.18 1.69
N ARG A 225 28.60 15.19 0.36
CA ARG A 225 27.38 15.09 -0.46
C ARG A 225 27.15 13.65 -0.92
N ALA A 226 25.91 13.33 -1.26
CA ALA A 226 25.59 12.06 -1.92
C ALA A 226 26.14 12.05 -3.36
N SER A 227 26.61 10.89 -3.83
CA SER A 227 27.14 10.74 -5.20
C SER A 227 26.10 10.06 -6.07
N TRP A 228 25.48 10.80 -6.99
CA TRP A 228 24.53 10.23 -7.95
C TRP A 228 25.14 9.04 -8.71
N GLN A 229 26.38 9.15 -9.22
CA GLN A 229 26.98 8.04 -9.96
C GLN A 229 27.16 6.78 -9.10
N SER A 230 27.37 6.91 -7.78
CA SER A 230 27.50 5.75 -6.89
C SER A 230 26.14 5.18 -6.49
N VAL A 231 25.19 6.05 -6.10
CA VAL A 231 23.82 5.66 -5.75
C VAL A 231 23.11 5.02 -6.95
N SER A 232 23.25 5.55 -8.16
CA SER A 232 22.68 4.99 -9.39
C SER A 232 23.17 3.55 -9.64
N ARG A 233 24.48 3.28 -9.49
CA ARG A 233 25.02 1.92 -9.55
C ARG A 233 24.49 1.01 -8.45
N LEU A 234 24.32 1.53 -7.23
CA LEU A 234 23.74 0.76 -6.11
C LEU A 234 22.26 0.43 -6.35
N GLN A 235 21.50 1.36 -6.93
CA GLN A 235 20.10 1.16 -7.30
C GLN A 235 19.93 0.07 -8.36
N GLU A 236 20.70 0.14 -9.45
CA GLU A 236 20.74 -0.91 -10.49
C GLU A 236 21.16 -2.26 -9.89
N PHE A 237 22.20 -2.26 -9.07
CA PHE A 237 22.67 -3.44 -8.36
C PHE A 237 21.60 -4.04 -7.44
N PHE A 238 20.92 -3.21 -6.64
CA PHE A 238 19.85 -3.63 -5.73
C PHE A 238 18.67 -4.22 -6.50
N LEU A 239 18.22 -3.59 -7.59
CA LEU A 239 17.13 -4.11 -8.41
C LEU A 239 17.46 -5.50 -8.95
N ASN A 240 18.63 -5.67 -9.57
CA ASN A 240 19.10 -6.96 -10.09
C ASN A 240 19.23 -8.03 -8.98
N TRP A 241 19.92 -7.69 -7.89
CA TRP A 241 20.13 -8.59 -6.76
C TRP A 241 18.79 -9.01 -6.12
N PHE A 242 17.88 -8.07 -5.87
CA PHE A 242 16.58 -8.35 -5.25
C PHE A 242 15.65 -9.12 -6.20
N ASN A 243 15.77 -8.89 -7.51
CA ASN A 243 15.12 -9.68 -8.55
C ASN A 243 15.55 -11.16 -8.47
N ASP A 244 16.84 -11.43 -8.32
CA ASP A 244 17.37 -12.79 -8.17
C ASP A 244 17.10 -13.41 -6.80
N GLU A 245 17.21 -12.65 -5.71
CA GLU A 245 16.90 -13.12 -4.35
C GLU A 245 15.42 -13.56 -4.26
N ARG A 246 14.53 -12.88 -4.98
CA ARG A 246 13.11 -13.24 -5.14
C ARG A 246 12.84 -14.57 -5.86
N LYS A 247 13.87 -15.27 -6.37
CA LYS A 247 13.78 -16.66 -6.87
C LYS A 247 14.03 -17.69 -5.75
N LYS A 248 14.62 -17.28 -4.62
CA LYS A 248 14.90 -18.11 -3.44
C LYS A 248 13.74 -18.08 -2.45
N THR A 249 13.12 -16.92 -2.25
CA THR A 249 11.94 -16.70 -1.40
C THR A 249 11.21 -15.44 -1.85
N ILE A 250 9.91 -15.31 -1.55
CA ILE A 250 9.03 -14.28 -2.16
C ILE A 250 9.45 -12.83 -1.82
N LEU A 251 10.01 -12.62 -0.63
CA LEU A 251 10.40 -11.31 -0.06
C LEU A 251 9.36 -10.22 -0.35
N THR A 252 8.29 -10.24 0.44
CA THR A 252 7.19 -9.26 0.38
C THR A 252 7.70 -7.83 0.56
N PHE A 253 8.66 -7.62 1.46
CA PHE A 253 9.27 -6.33 1.75
C PHE A 253 10.75 -6.24 1.31
N PRO A 254 11.30 -5.05 1.05
CA PRO A 254 10.56 -3.80 0.92
C PRO A 254 9.60 -3.85 -0.28
N VAL A 255 8.48 -3.14 -0.16
CA VAL A 255 7.77 -2.69 -1.36
C VAL A 255 8.65 -1.60 -1.98
N VAL A 256 8.96 -1.77 -3.26
CA VAL A 256 9.87 -0.90 -4.02
C VAL A 256 9.04 -0.05 -4.96
N THR A 257 9.28 1.26 -4.93
CA THR A 257 8.74 2.23 -5.87
C THR A 257 9.88 2.80 -6.72
N VAL A 258 9.74 2.77 -8.04
CA VAL A 258 10.65 3.41 -8.99
C VAL A 258 10.03 4.74 -9.41
N ALA A 259 10.68 5.85 -9.07
CA ALA A 259 10.25 7.21 -9.37
C ALA A 259 11.02 7.78 -10.58
N MET A 260 10.29 8.24 -11.60
CA MET A 260 10.85 8.83 -12.81
C MET A 260 10.11 10.12 -13.18
N LEU A 261 10.86 11.19 -13.46
CA LEU A 261 10.22 12.42 -13.94
C LEU A 261 9.72 12.23 -15.37
N THR A 262 8.63 12.90 -15.69
CA THR A 262 8.07 12.93 -17.03
C THR A 262 8.11 14.33 -17.63
N GLU A 263 8.39 14.42 -18.92
CA GLU A 263 8.39 15.65 -19.70
C GLU A 263 7.74 15.35 -21.05
N GLU A 264 6.84 16.23 -21.52
CA GLU A 264 6.12 16.09 -22.80
C GLU A 264 5.46 14.70 -23.03
N GLY A 265 4.97 14.06 -21.96
CA GLY A 265 4.30 12.75 -22.02
C GLY A 265 5.26 11.56 -22.17
N GLN A 266 6.54 11.70 -21.84
CA GLN A 266 7.52 10.60 -21.78
C GLN A 266 8.34 10.68 -20.50
N CYS A 267 9.02 9.58 -20.12
CA CYS A 267 10.00 9.63 -19.03
C CYS A 267 11.22 10.48 -19.45
N LYS A 268 11.62 11.45 -18.64
CA LYS A 268 12.67 12.44 -18.93
C LYS A 268 14.06 11.81 -19.03
N ASP A 269 14.38 10.89 -18.10
CA ASP A 269 15.55 10.02 -18.24
C ASP A 269 15.18 8.77 -19.07
N HIS A 270 15.28 8.90 -20.40
CA HIS A 270 14.99 7.81 -21.33
C HIS A 270 15.89 6.57 -21.13
N ASN A 271 17.14 6.76 -20.68
CA ASN A 271 18.08 5.66 -20.46
C ASN A 271 17.65 4.84 -19.25
N PHE A 272 17.36 5.53 -18.15
CA PHE A 272 16.84 4.91 -16.93
C PHE A 272 15.48 4.23 -17.18
N ALA A 273 14.56 4.89 -17.90
CA ALA A 273 13.28 4.28 -18.28
C ALA A 273 13.46 2.98 -19.09
N SER A 274 14.45 2.93 -19.99
CA SER A 274 14.80 1.72 -20.73
C SER A 274 15.38 0.62 -19.83
N GLN A 275 16.25 0.96 -18.86
CA GLN A 275 16.76 0.01 -17.86
C GLN A 275 15.61 -0.57 -17.01
N ILE A 276 14.70 0.28 -16.52
CA ILE A 276 13.54 -0.10 -15.72
C ILE A 276 12.55 -0.98 -16.52
N ALA A 277 12.39 -0.72 -17.82
CA ALA A 277 11.64 -1.61 -18.71
C ALA A 277 12.33 -2.98 -18.89
N GLY A 278 13.68 -3.02 -18.90
CA GLY A 278 14.47 -4.24 -18.90
C GLY A 278 14.30 -5.05 -17.60
N GLU A 279 14.31 -4.40 -16.44
CA GLU A 279 14.03 -5.02 -15.14
C GLU A 279 12.65 -5.68 -15.10
N LEU A 280 11.62 -4.98 -15.57
CA LEU A 280 10.26 -5.53 -15.67
C LEU A 280 10.19 -6.74 -16.62
N ALA A 281 10.87 -6.69 -17.77
CA ALA A 281 10.96 -7.81 -18.71
C ALA A 281 11.66 -9.05 -18.09
N GLN A 282 12.71 -8.84 -17.30
CA GLN A 282 13.38 -9.90 -16.52
C GLN A 282 12.55 -10.41 -15.32
N GLY A 283 11.38 -9.81 -15.07
CA GLY A 283 10.45 -10.20 -14.03
C GLY A 283 10.78 -9.67 -12.65
N ASN A 284 11.41 -8.51 -12.59
CA ASN A 284 11.37 -7.69 -11.40
C ASN A 284 9.92 -7.20 -11.17
N SER A 285 9.63 -6.80 -9.93
CA SER A 285 8.29 -6.41 -9.52
C SER A 285 8.35 -5.29 -8.48
N PHE A 286 7.98 -4.09 -8.91
CA PHE A 286 7.92 -2.85 -8.14
C PHE A 286 6.68 -2.05 -8.56
N PHE A 287 6.43 -0.92 -7.92
CA PHE A 287 5.57 0.13 -8.46
C PHE A 287 6.40 1.09 -9.30
N VAL A 288 5.75 1.74 -10.25
CA VAL A 288 6.28 2.89 -10.99
C VAL A 288 5.50 4.11 -10.53
N TYR A 289 6.22 5.17 -10.18
CA TYR A 289 5.69 6.50 -9.90
C TYR A 289 6.20 7.47 -10.97
N LEU A 290 5.28 8.16 -11.63
CA LEU A 290 5.55 9.16 -12.68
C LEU A 290 4.98 10.50 -12.26
N SER A 291 5.74 11.59 -12.41
CA SER A 291 5.17 12.95 -12.37
C SER A 291 6.01 13.93 -13.17
N ASP A 292 5.34 14.95 -13.65
CA ASP A 292 5.83 16.16 -14.30
C ASP A 292 6.52 17.17 -13.35
N ASN A 293 6.48 16.95 -12.04
CA ASN A 293 7.11 17.83 -11.06
C ASN A 293 7.93 17.04 -10.02
N ALA A 294 9.18 17.43 -9.78
CA ALA A 294 10.07 16.82 -8.81
C ALA A 294 9.66 17.09 -7.34
N ASP A 295 8.98 18.22 -7.10
CA ASP A 295 8.39 18.54 -5.79
C ASP A 295 7.38 17.48 -5.33
N SER A 296 6.81 16.71 -6.25
CA SER A 296 5.86 15.64 -5.95
C SER A 296 6.44 14.51 -5.10
N LEU A 297 7.77 14.34 -5.07
CA LEU A 297 8.51 13.46 -4.15
C LEU A 297 9.43 14.23 -3.20
N ALA A 298 10.04 15.35 -3.59
CA ALA A 298 10.81 16.17 -2.65
C ALA A 298 9.93 16.72 -1.51
N SER A 299 8.66 16.92 -1.84
CA SER A 299 7.55 17.19 -0.93
C SER A 299 6.45 16.11 -1.03
N CYS A 300 6.77 14.86 -1.41
CA CYS A 300 6.11 13.62 -0.95
C CYS A 300 5.37 12.61 -1.88
N CYS A 301 4.02 12.55 -2.03
CA CYS A 301 3.30 11.85 -3.17
C CYS A 301 1.75 12.04 -3.22
N ARG A 302 1.16 12.83 -4.17
CA ARG A 302 -0.25 13.34 -4.08
C ARG A 302 -0.51 14.78 -4.63
N LEU A 303 -0.57 15.82 -3.77
CA LEU A 303 -1.04 17.20 -4.06
C LEU A 303 -0.30 17.99 -5.19
N ARG A 304 -0.60 17.75 -6.48
CA ARG A 304 -0.25 18.69 -7.58
C ARG A 304 -0.68 20.13 -7.17
N SER A 305 0.26 21.08 -7.10
CA SER A 305 -0.02 22.44 -6.59
C SER A 305 0.44 23.51 -7.58
N GLU A 306 -0.51 24.25 -8.14
CA GLU A 306 -0.20 25.52 -8.78
C GLU A 306 0.09 26.58 -7.70
N ILE A 307 1.33 27.07 -7.70
CA ILE A 307 1.81 28.29 -7.03
C ILE A 307 1.93 28.19 -5.49
N SER A 308 3.20 28.00 -5.05
CA SER A 308 3.75 28.15 -3.69
C SER A 308 3.14 27.31 -2.56
N ASP A 309 4.03 26.59 -1.86
CA ASP A 309 3.79 25.73 -0.70
C ASP A 309 2.79 24.58 -0.93
N ASN A 310 3.24 23.31 -1.03
CA ASN A 310 2.55 22.13 -0.48
C ASN A 310 3.31 20.80 -0.57
N THR A 311 3.11 19.98 0.47
CA THR A 311 3.46 18.57 0.53
C THR A 311 2.32 17.65 0.05
N PHE A 312 2.64 16.41 -0.21
CA PHE A 312 1.88 15.39 -0.94
C PHE A 312 1.93 14.08 -0.07
N SER A 313 1.03 13.05 -0.10
CA SER A 313 1.20 11.82 0.73
C SER A 313 0.41 10.55 0.31
N TYR A 314 0.99 9.33 0.44
CA TYR A 314 0.40 8.03 0.02
C TYR A 314 0.54 6.85 0.99
N THR A 315 -0.39 5.90 0.94
CA THR A 315 -0.47 4.73 1.85
C THR A 315 0.38 3.52 1.42
N LEU A 316 0.53 3.26 0.11
CA LEU A 316 1.14 2.02 -0.41
C LEU A 316 2.63 2.10 -0.81
N GLY A 317 3.39 3.09 -0.34
CA GLY A 317 4.86 3.06 -0.45
C GLY A 317 5.53 3.95 -1.49
N ALA A 318 4.82 4.93 -2.05
CA ALA A 318 5.44 6.12 -2.61
C ALA A 318 5.31 7.25 -1.59
N GLY A 319 6.40 7.84 -1.14
CA GLY A 319 6.33 8.91 -0.15
C GLY A 319 7.67 9.56 0.07
N GLY A 320 7.76 10.85 -0.17
CA GLY A 320 8.95 11.64 0.13
C GLY A 320 9.29 11.73 1.61
N VAL A 321 10.27 12.56 1.90
CA VAL A 321 10.93 12.61 3.20
C VAL A 321 10.06 13.32 4.25
N ALA A 322 9.77 12.62 5.36
CA ALA A 322 9.00 13.11 6.50
C ALA A 322 7.53 13.49 6.18
N THR A 323 6.68 12.52 5.80
CA THR A 323 5.22 12.68 5.65
C THR A 323 4.42 11.49 6.19
N GLY A 324 3.11 11.43 5.93
CA GLY A 324 2.24 10.30 6.20
C GLY A 324 0.77 10.70 6.23
N SER A 325 -0.06 9.87 6.85
CA SER A 325 -1.44 10.20 7.22
C SER A 325 -1.65 9.84 8.68
N ILE A 326 -2.43 10.67 9.38
CA ILE A 326 -2.76 10.49 10.80
C ILE A 326 -3.92 9.52 10.94
N ASN A 327 -4.94 9.64 10.09
CA ASN A 327 -6.05 8.70 10.02
C ASN A 327 -6.70 8.67 8.63
N VAL A 328 -7.35 7.56 8.33
CA VAL A 328 -8.18 7.38 7.13
C VAL A 328 -9.60 7.05 7.57
N ILE A 329 -10.58 7.83 7.12
CA ILE A 329 -12.01 7.50 7.24
C ILE A 329 -12.55 7.37 5.83
N THR A 330 -13.02 6.18 5.45
CA THR A 330 -13.59 5.93 4.12
C THR A 330 -15.10 6.09 4.12
N ILE A 331 -15.63 6.79 3.15
CA ILE A 331 -17.07 6.85 2.89
C ILE A 331 -17.48 5.72 1.92
N ASN A 332 -18.61 5.07 2.21
CA ASN A 332 -19.21 4.08 1.30
C ASN A 332 -20.00 4.82 0.21
N MET A 333 -19.37 4.99 -0.96
CA MET A 333 -19.95 5.74 -2.08
C MET A 333 -21.22 5.07 -2.64
N ASN A 334 -21.33 3.75 -2.53
CA ASN A 334 -22.47 3.00 -3.05
C ASN A 334 -23.76 3.33 -2.28
N ARG A 335 -23.72 3.26 -0.94
CA ARG A 335 -24.83 3.71 -0.08
C ARG A 335 -25.17 5.18 -0.32
N LEU A 336 -24.16 6.06 -0.23
CA LEU A 336 -24.37 7.50 -0.36
C LEU A 336 -25.14 7.89 -1.62
N VAL A 337 -24.78 7.28 -2.76
CA VAL A 337 -25.41 7.54 -4.05
C VAL A 337 -26.82 6.92 -4.13
N GLN A 338 -27.03 5.71 -3.61
CA GLN A 338 -28.35 5.07 -3.61
C GLN A 338 -29.34 5.76 -2.65
N ASP A 339 -28.87 6.28 -1.52
CA ASP A 339 -29.66 7.07 -0.57
C ASP A 339 -29.98 8.48 -1.08
N GLY A 340 -29.27 8.95 -2.12
CA GLY A 340 -29.33 10.34 -2.58
C GLY A 340 -28.82 11.35 -1.56
N ARG A 341 -27.87 10.95 -0.69
CA ARG A 341 -27.31 11.82 0.36
C ARG A 341 -26.38 12.89 -0.21
N ASP A 342 -26.39 14.07 0.41
CA ASP A 342 -25.50 15.16 0.02
C ASP A 342 -24.05 14.88 0.46
N LEU A 343 -23.19 14.65 -0.52
CA LEU A 343 -21.77 14.38 -0.30
C LEU A 343 -21.08 15.54 0.44
N ALA A 344 -21.44 16.80 0.20
CA ALA A 344 -20.79 17.92 0.87
C ALA A 344 -21.03 17.90 2.39
N THR A 345 -22.27 17.61 2.80
CA THR A 345 -22.67 17.44 4.20
C THR A 345 -21.93 16.28 4.88
N GLU A 346 -21.84 15.11 4.23
CA GLU A 346 -21.15 13.95 4.81
C GLU A 346 -19.63 14.16 4.93
N ILE A 347 -19.03 14.87 3.98
CA ILE A 347 -17.61 15.22 4.02
C ILE A 347 -17.29 16.22 5.15
N ASP A 348 -18.14 17.21 5.41
CA ASP A 348 -17.96 18.14 6.54
C ASP A 348 -18.01 17.41 7.91
N LYS A 349 -18.92 16.43 8.07
CA LYS A 349 -18.93 15.55 9.26
C LYS A 349 -17.61 14.78 9.40
N ILE A 350 -17.18 14.10 8.33
CA ILE A 350 -15.94 13.30 8.34
C ILE A 350 -14.73 14.18 8.69
N GLN A 351 -14.59 15.35 8.07
CA GLN A 351 -13.49 16.27 8.35
C GLN A 351 -13.46 16.70 9.83
N LYS A 352 -14.61 16.95 10.45
CA LYS A 352 -14.71 17.23 11.89
C LYS A 352 -14.30 16.03 12.75
N TYR A 353 -14.65 14.80 12.37
CA TYR A 353 -14.19 13.58 13.05
C TYR A 353 -12.66 13.46 12.99
N GLN A 354 -12.07 13.75 11.84
CA GLN A 354 -10.62 13.72 11.66
C GLN A 354 -9.92 14.84 12.44
N VAL A 355 -10.50 16.04 12.52
CA VAL A 355 -10.01 17.13 13.38
C VAL A 355 -10.03 16.71 14.85
N ALA A 356 -11.07 16.01 15.32
CA ALA A 356 -11.11 15.50 16.69
C ALA A 356 -10.03 14.44 16.95
N TYR A 357 -9.83 13.49 16.03
CA TYR A 357 -8.75 12.51 16.11
C TYR A 357 -7.37 13.18 16.09
N ARG A 358 -7.18 14.20 15.25
CA ARG A 358 -5.98 15.03 15.19
C ARG A 358 -5.68 15.70 16.52
N ARG A 359 -6.69 16.29 17.19
CA ARG A 359 -6.53 16.88 18.53
C ARG A 359 -6.14 15.84 19.59
N LEU A 360 -6.58 14.59 19.49
CA LEU A 360 -6.12 13.51 20.39
C LEU A 360 -4.62 13.23 20.19
N MET A 361 -4.15 13.17 18.94
CA MET A 361 -2.72 12.96 18.65
C MET A 361 -1.86 14.14 19.12
N GLU A 362 -2.34 15.38 19.02
CA GLU A 362 -1.67 16.55 19.60
C GLU A 362 -1.55 16.43 21.12
N SER A 363 -2.63 16.06 21.83
CA SER A 363 -2.55 15.82 23.28
C SER A 363 -1.64 14.65 23.67
N TYR A 364 -1.49 13.63 22.81
CA TYR A 364 -0.51 12.56 23.00
C TYR A 364 0.93 13.01 22.78
N LEU A 365 1.18 13.93 21.83
CA LEU A 365 2.48 14.57 21.64
C LEU A 365 2.84 15.46 22.84
N GLU A 366 1.92 16.31 23.29
CA GLU A 366 2.08 17.17 24.48
C GLU A 366 2.38 16.36 25.76
N ALA A 367 1.87 15.12 25.84
CA ALA A 367 2.12 14.18 26.93
C ALA A 367 3.41 13.33 26.76
N GLY A 368 4.16 13.50 25.66
CA GLY A 368 5.41 12.75 25.38
C GLY A 368 5.21 11.29 25.01
N LEU A 369 4.04 10.91 24.49
CA LEU A 369 3.74 9.53 24.05
C LEU A 369 4.18 9.25 22.61
N LEU A 370 4.35 10.29 21.79
CA LEU A 370 4.62 10.18 20.35
C LEU A 370 6.13 10.34 20.04
N THR A 371 6.97 9.51 20.65
CA THR A 371 8.44 9.68 20.66
C THR A 371 9.12 9.77 19.29
N VAL A 372 8.55 9.18 18.22
CA VAL A 372 9.08 9.33 16.84
C VAL A 372 9.01 10.78 16.34
N TYR A 373 8.00 11.53 16.80
CA TYR A 373 7.82 12.95 16.51
C TYR A 373 8.76 13.80 17.36
N ASP A 374 8.83 13.54 18.68
CA ASP A 374 9.75 14.23 19.61
C ASP A 374 11.23 14.10 19.18
N ALA A 375 11.59 12.94 18.62
CA ALA A 375 12.92 12.67 18.10
C ALA A 375 13.23 13.38 16.76
N GLY A 376 12.21 13.93 16.08
CA GLY A 376 12.34 14.70 14.84
C GLY A 376 12.31 13.88 13.53
N PHE A 377 11.86 12.63 13.56
CA PHE A 377 11.77 11.77 12.35
C PHE A 377 10.58 12.14 11.44
N ILE A 378 9.55 12.77 12.00
CA ILE A 378 8.33 13.23 11.35
C ILE A 378 7.77 14.42 12.14
N SER A 379 7.05 15.33 11.48
CA SER A 379 6.26 16.36 12.15
C SER A 379 4.79 16.09 11.92
N LEU A 380 3.96 16.34 12.94
CA LEU A 380 2.51 16.17 12.86
C LEU A 380 1.92 17.04 11.73
N GLU A 381 2.50 18.20 11.45
CA GLU A 381 2.10 19.19 10.44
C GLU A 381 2.32 18.70 9.00
N LYS A 382 3.18 17.68 8.83
CA LYS A 382 3.51 17.08 7.53
C LYS A 382 2.67 15.85 7.19
N GLN A 383 1.68 15.52 8.01
CA GLN A 383 0.76 14.40 7.78
C GLN A 383 -0.66 14.87 7.46
N PHE A 384 -1.37 14.03 6.72
CA PHE A 384 -2.72 14.29 6.25
C PHE A 384 -3.81 13.72 7.15
N LEU A 385 -5.01 14.29 7.01
CA LEU A 385 -6.28 13.72 7.39
C LEU A 385 -6.96 13.22 6.11
N THR A 386 -7.01 11.90 5.92
CA THR A 386 -7.35 11.30 4.63
C THR A 386 -8.81 10.84 4.58
N ILE A 387 -9.54 11.34 3.59
CA ILE A 387 -10.87 10.86 3.24
C ILE A 387 -10.70 9.73 2.24
N GLY A 388 -11.01 8.51 2.64
CA GLY A 388 -11.01 7.39 1.72
C GLY A 388 -12.32 7.31 0.93
N ILE A 389 -12.27 6.73 -0.28
CA ILE A 389 -13.47 6.32 -1.02
C ILE A 389 -13.37 4.84 -1.43
N ASN A 390 -14.50 4.15 -1.35
CA ASN A 390 -14.71 2.81 -1.91
C ASN A 390 -16.16 2.66 -2.36
N GLY A 391 -16.44 1.73 -3.28
CA GLY A 391 -17.78 1.52 -3.83
C GLY A 391 -18.16 2.43 -5.01
N MET A 392 -17.21 3.14 -5.63
CA MET A 392 -17.49 4.11 -6.70
C MET A 392 -17.96 3.45 -8.01
N VAL A 393 -17.41 2.26 -8.34
CA VAL A 393 -17.82 1.46 -9.50
C VAL A 393 -19.27 1.00 -9.30
N GLU A 394 -19.55 0.44 -8.13
CA GLU A 394 -20.87 -0.04 -7.72
C GLU A 394 -21.91 1.07 -7.64
N ALA A 395 -21.51 2.24 -7.12
CA ALA A 395 -22.34 3.44 -7.09
C ALA A 395 -22.79 3.85 -8.50
N ALA A 396 -21.89 3.84 -9.48
CA ALA A 396 -22.23 4.16 -10.87
C ALA A 396 -23.17 3.10 -11.48
N GLU A 397 -22.89 1.81 -11.27
CA GLU A 397 -23.74 0.71 -11.74
C GLU A 397 -25.15 0.75 -11.10
N SER A 398 -25.27 1.19 -9.84
CA SER A 398 -26.57 1.38 -9.17
C SER A 398 -27.45 2.44 -9.85
N GLN A 399 -26.83 3.41 -10.55
CA GLN A 399 -27.51 4.45 -11.32
C GLN A 399 -27.72 4.05 -12.79
N GLY A 400 -27.40 2.81 -13.16
CA GLY A 400 -27.50 2.30 -14.53
C GLY A 400 -26.36 2.75 -15.45
N LEU A 401 -25.28 3.34 -14.91
CA LEU A 401 -24.09 3.68 -15.69
C LEU A 401 -23.19 2.46 -15.89
N VAL A 402 -22.45 2.45 -16.99
CA VAL A 402 -21.45 1.43 -17.28
C VAL A 402 -20.09 1.93 -16.81
N ALA A 403 -19.46 1.24 -15.85
CA ALA A 403 -18.18 1.63 -15.28
C ALA A 403 -16.99 1.23 -16.19
N SER A 404 -16.86 1.92 -17.32
CA SER A 404 -15.82 1.75 -18.33
C SER A 404 -15.31 3.12 -18.82
N ASN A 405 -14.37 3.12 -19.79
CA ASN A 405 -13.83 4.35 -20.39
C ASN A 405 -14.87 5.02 -21.31
N ASN A 406 -15.83 5.72 -20.72
CA ASN A 406 -16.88 6.47 -21.41
C ASN A 406 -17.20 7.81 -20.69
N PRO A 407 -17.72 8.83 -21.40
CA PRO A 407 -17.94 10.15 -20.83
C PRO A 407 -18.85 10.18 -19.60
N ASP A 408 -19.95 9.42 -19.62
CA ASP A 408 -20.96 9.44 -18.56
C ASP A 408 -20.39 8.94 -17.22
N TYR A 409 -19.54 7.90 -17.26
CA TYR A 409 -18.84 7.39 -16.07
C TYR A 409 -17.72 8.34 -15.61
N ILE A 410 -16.96 8.91 -16.54
CA ILE A 410 -15.89 9.88 -16.21
C ILE A 410 -16.50 11.12 -15.53
N GLU A 411 -17.57 11.69 -16.08
CA GLU A 411 -18.29 12.82 -15.48
C GLU A 411 -18.87 12.44 -14.11
N PHE A 412 -19.46 11.25 -13.98
CA PHE A 412 -19.96 10.76 -12.69
C PHE A 412 -18.86 10.73 -11.63
N VAL A 413 -17.69 10.17 -11.91
CA VAL A 413 -16.59 10.09 -10.93
C VAL A 413 -15.99 11.47 -10.65
N GLN A 414 -15.71 12.26 -11.68
CA GLN A 414 -15.20 13.63 -11.54
C GLN A 414 -16.12 14.50 -10.66
N ARG A 415 -17.44 14.43 -10.87
CA ARG A 415 -18.44 15.21 -10.12
C ARG A 415 -18.39 14.92 -8.63
N HIS A 416 -18.27 13.66 -8.22
CA HIS A 416 -18.15 13.29 -6.80
C HIS A 416 -16.79 13.66 -6.23
N LEU A 417 -15.70 13.34 -6.92
CA LEU A 417 -14.33 13.69 -6.46
C LEU A 417 -14.15 15.20 -6.28
N LYS A 418 -14.71 16.02 -7.19
CA LYS A 418 -14.63 17.47 -7.11
C LYS A 418 -15.25 18.05 -5.84
N VAL A 419 -16.36 17.48 -5.35
CA VAL A 419 -16.99 17.92 -4.10
C VAL A 419 -16.05 17.70 -2.91
N ILE A 420 -15.40 16.53 -2.84
CA ILE A 420 -14.45 16.20 -1.78
C ILE A 420 -13.21 17.12 -1.85
N TYR A 421 -12.67 17.31 -3.06
CA TYR A 421 -11.51 18.16 -3.33
C TYR A 421 -11.73 19.63 -2.94
N ASP A 422 -12.87 20.21 -3.33
CA ASP A 422 -13.21 21.59 -2.97
C ASP A 422 -13.46 21.71 -1.45
N ALA A 423 -14.09 20.71 -0.81
CA ALA A 423 -14.26 20.66 0.64
C ALA A 423 -12.91 20.57 1.38
N ASN A 424 -11.96 19.75 0.93
CA ASN A 424 -10.61 19.66 1.51
C ASN A 424 -9.89 21.02 1.50
N LYS A 425 -10.01 21.79 0.41
CA LYS A 425 -9.45 23.15 0.32
C LYS A 425 -10.09 24.12 1.31
N VAL A 426 -11.38 24.00 1.58
CA VAL A 426 -12.08 24.79 2.60
C VAL A 426 -11.63 24.37 4.00
N ALA A 427 -11.67 23.07 4.30
CA ALA A 427 -11.27 22.52 5.59
C ALA A 427 -9.82 22.88 5.98
N LYS A 428 -8.89 22.84 5.02
CA LYS A 428 -7.51 23.30 5.24
C LYS A 428 -7.42 24.76 5.69
N LYS A 429 -8.20 25.65 5.08
CA LYS A 429 -8.26 27.07 5.47
C LYS A 429 -8.93 27.27 6.82
N THR A 430 -9.94 26.46 7.14
CA THR A 430 -10.70 26.54 8.40
C THR A 430 -9.93 26.01 9.60
N TYR A 431 -9.29 24.85 9.47
CA TYR A 431 -8.67 24.12 10.59
C TYR A 431 -7.14 24.22 10.64
N GLY A 432 -6.49 24.65 9.56
CA GLY A 432 -5.01 24.71 9.46
C GLY A 432 -4.33 23.36 9.22
N TYR A 433 -5.09 22.26 9.10
CA TYR A 433 -4.58 20.91 8.84
C TYR A 433 -4.59 20.56 7.36
N MET A 434 -3.78 19.58 6.96
CA MET A 434 -3.79 19.05 5.60
C MET A 434 -4.87 17.95 5.47
N PHE A 435 -5.66 18.03 4.39
CA PHE A 435 -6.67 17.04 4.03
C PHE A 435 -6.40 16.52 2.62
N ASN A 436 -6.71 15.26 2.34
CA ASN A 436 -6.61 14.65 1.01
C ASN A 436 -7.62 13.50 0.83
N THR A 437 -7.75 12.99 -0.40
CA THR A 437 -8.74 11.99 -0.82
C THR A 437 -8.06 10.78 -1.47
N GLU A 438 -8.18 9.59 -0.88
CA GLU A 438 -7.57 8.35 -1.39
C GLU A 438 -8.64 7.36 -1.88
N PHE A 439 -8.45 6.79 -3.06
CA PHE A 439 -9.17 5.58 -3.46
C PHE A 439 -8.51 4.40 -2.75
N VAL A 440 -9.10 3.97 -1.63
CA VAL A 440 -8.38 3.13 -0.68
C VAL A 440 -8.19 1.69 -1.19
N PRO A 441 -7.08 1.01 -0.83
CA PRO A 441 -6.81 -0.38 -1.23
C PRO A 441 -7.86 -1.38 -0.73
N ALA A 442 -8.59 -1.01 0.33
CA ALA A 442 -9.79 -1.67 0.82
C ALA A 442 -9.66 -3.20 1.07
N GLU A 443 -8.50 -3.70 1.52
CA GLU A 443 -8.20 -5.16 1.67
C GLU A 443 -9.40 -5.94 2.24
N ASN A 444 -9.89 -5.50 3.39
CA ASN A 444 -11.09 -6.04 4.03
C ASN A 444 -12.35 -5.27 3.66
N LEU A 445 -12.23 -3.95 3.48
CA LEU A 445 -13.38 -3.05 3.32
C LEU A 445 -14.22 -3.37 2.09
N GLY A 446 -13.62 -3.76 0.96
CA GLY A 446 -14.39 -4.09 -0.25
C GLY A 446 -15.33 -5.28 -0.03
N VAL A 447 -14.91 -6.29 0.75
CA VAL A 447 -15.74 -7.44 1.13
C VAL A 447 -16.76 -7.05 2.19
N LYS A 448 -16.39 -6.18 3.14
CA LYS A 448 -17.30 -5.70 4.20
C LYS A 448 -18.45 -4.86 3.62
N ASN A 449 -18.17 -3.84 2.79
CA ASN A 449 -19.19 -3.02 2.14
C ASN A 449 -20.16 -3.87 1.31
N ALA A 450 -19.64 -4.76 0.44
CA ALA A 450 -20.47 -5.68 -0.34
C ALA A 450 -21.36 -6.61 0.52
N LYS A 451 -20.91 -6.99 1.72
CA LYS A 451 -21.73 -7.77 2.67
C LYS A 451 -22.79 -6.90 3.31
N TRP A 452 -22.40 -5.78 3.93
CA TRP A 452 -23.28 -4.88 4.67
C TRP A 452 -24.39 -4.33 3.77
N ASP A 453 -24.03 -3.80 2.60
CA ASP A 453 -24.98 -3.20 1.65
C ASP A 453 -26.02 -4.23 1.18
N ARG A 454 -25.63 -5.50 1.06
CA ARG A 454 -26.55 -6.58 0.69
C ARG A 454 -27.47 -6.98 1.83
N GLU A 455 -26.97 -7.00 3.06
CA GLU A 455 -27.77 -7.29 4.25
C GLU A 455 -28.83 -6.21 4.50
N ASP A 456 -28.52 -4.94 4.18
CA ASP A 456 -29.43 -3.80 4.33
C ASP A 456 -30.31 -3.53 3.08
N GLY A 457 -30.17 -4.33 2.01
CA GLY A 457 -31.06 -4.34 0.84
C GLY A 457 -30.68 -3.42 -0.32
N TYR A 458 -29.49 -2.85 -0.34
CA TYR A 458 -28.96 -2.04 -1.44
C TYR A 458 -28.65 -2.87 -2.70
N PHE A 459 -28.50 -2.19 -3.84
CA PHE A 459 -27.91 -2.81 -5.04
C PHE A 459 -26.43 -3.16 -4.79
N VAL A 460 -26.09 -4.43 -5.00
CA VAL A 460 -24.76 -5.01 -4.77
C VAL A 460 -24.42 -5.99 -5.90
N PRO A 461 -23.66 -5.58 -6.93
CA PRO A 461 -23.40 -6.43 -8.11
C PRO A 461 -22.32 -7.50 -7.86
N ARG A 462 -21.46 -7.33 -6.85
CA ARG A 462 -20.31 -8.21 -6.57
C ARG A 462 -20.02 -8.41 -5.08
N ASP A 463 -19.37 -9.53 -4.75
CA ASP A 463 -19.02 -9.95 -3.37
C ASP A 463 -17.84 -9.18 -2.74
N CYS A 464 -17.13 -8.37 -3.53
CA CYS A 464 -16.07 -7.49 -3.05
C CYS A 464 -16.05 -6.25 -3.92
N TYR A 465 -16.28 -5.07 -3.34
CA TYR A 465 -16.25 -3.82 -4.08
C TYR A 465 -14.87 -3.53 -4.65
N ASN A 466 -14.84 -2.97 -5.86
CA ASN A 466 -13.59 -2.77 -6.58
C ASN A 466 -12.72 -1.72 -5.87
N SER A 467 -11.41 -1.98 -5.84
CA SER A 467 -10.39 -1.11 -5.25
C SER A 467 -9.71 -0.22 -6.31
N TYR A 468 -10.40 -0.03 -7.45
CA TYR A 468 -9.94 0.64 -8.66
C TYR A 468 -11.13 1.33 -9.35
N PHE A 469 -10.87 2.20 -10.33
CA PHE A 469 -11.90 2.86 -11.14
C PHE A 469 -12.44 2.01 -12.31
N TYR A 470 -12.31 0.68 -12.21
CA TYR A 470 -12.79 -0.25 -13.22
C TYR A 470 -13.24 -1.57 -12.58
N VAL A 471 -14.15 -2.26 -13.27
CA VAL A 471 -14.65 -3.60 -12.91
C VAL A 471 -13.52 -4.62 -13.09
N VAL A 472 -13.04 -5.27 -12.03
CA VAL A 472 -11.85 -6.15 -12.11
C VAL A 472 -12.10 -7.46 -12.86
N GLU A 473 -13.36 -7.90 -12.90
CA GLU A 473 -13.85 -9.09 -13.58
C GLU A 473 -14.24 -8.86 -15.05
N ASP A 474 -14.23 -7.62 -15.55
CA ASP A 474 -14.53 -7.31 -16.95
C ASP A 474 -13.41 -7.79 -17.89
N ASP A 475 -13.83 -8.57 -18.90
CA ASP A 475 -12.99 -9.16 -19.94
C ASP A 475 -13.33 -8.69 -21.37
N GLN A 476 -14.25 -7.74 -21.51
CA GLN A 476 -14.82 -7.34 -22.81
C GLN A 476 -14.77 -5.84 -23.09
N GLN A 477 -14.96 -4.99 -22.08
CA GLN A 477 -15.14 -3.54 -22.30
C GLN A 477 -13.90 -2.71 -21.97
N THR A 478 -13.14 -3.10 -20.95
CA THR A 478 -12.05 -2.31 -20.37
C THR A 478 -10.68 -2.96 -20.63
N ASN A 479 -10.02 -2.51 -21.70
CA ASN A 479 -8.71 -3.02 -22.09
C ASN A 479 -7.56 -2.39 -21.25
N SER A 480 -6.31 -2.79 -21.50
CA SER A 480 -5.16 -2.28 -20.73
C SER A 480 -4.95 -0.76 -20.85
N LEU A 481 -5.21 -0.17 -22.03
CA LEU A 481 -5.12 1.28 -22.24
C LEU A 481 -6.24 2.02 -21.50
N ASP A 482 -7.47 1.49 -21.53
CA ASP A 482 -8.59 2.06 -20.77
C ASP A 482 -8.28 2.11 -19.27
N LYS A 483 -7.60 1.08 -18.74
CA LYS A 483 -7.16 1.05 -17.34
C LYS A 483 -6.12 2.12 -17.01
N PHE A 484 -5.27 2.52 -17.95
CA PHE A 484 -4.38 3.67 -17.79
C PHE A 484 -5.15 4.99 -17.83
N ILE A 485 -6.14 5.14 -18.73
CA ILE A 485 -6.98 6.35 -18.85
C ILE A 485 -7.85 6.55 -17.59
N LEU A 486 -8.49 5.48 -17.10
CA LEU A 486 -9.30 5.49 -15.87
C LEU A 486 -8.50 5.70 -14.59
N HIS A 487 -7.16 5.57 -14.63
CA HIS A 487 -6.25 5.97 -13.57
C HIS A 487 -5.37 7.18 -13.96
N GLY A 488 -5.73 7.86 -15.06
CA GLY A 488 -5.01 8.99 -15.64
C GLY A 488 -5.43 10.34 -15.05
N SER A 489 -4.95 11.43 -15.65
CA SER A 489 -5.30 12.79 -15.21
C SER A 489 -6.79 13.07 -15.37
N GLU A 490 -7.39 12.66 -16.50
CA GLU A 490 -8.80 12.92 -16.83
C GLU A 490 -9.76 12.50 -15.69
N LEU A 491 -9.59 11.31 -15.13
CA LEU A 491 -10.43 10.85 -14.02
C LEU A 491 -9.88 11.28 -12.64
N THR A 492 -8.55 11.37 -12.48
CA THR A 492 -7.92 11.53 -11.16
C THR A 492 -7.44 12.95 -10.82
N ASP A 493 -7.65 13.98 -11.65
CA ASP A 493 -7.21 15.36 -11.35
C ASP A 493 -7.83 15.93 -10.05
N TYR A 494 -9.02 15.49 -9.66
CA TYR A 494 -9.64 15.82 -8.35
C TYR A 494 -9.31 14.83 -7.22
N LEU A 495 -8.46 13.84 -7.46
CA LEU A 495 -8.04 12.84 -6.46
C LEU A 495 -6.69 13.24 -5.86
N ASP A 496 -6.75 14.01 -4.77
CA ASP A 496 -5.63 14.70 -4.15
C ASP A 496 -4.82 13.85 -3.14
N GLY A 497 -5.28 12.65 -2.81
CA GLY A 497 -4.56 11.62 -2.04
C GLY A 497 -4.14 10.40 -2.85
N GLY A 498 -4.96 9.94 -3.80
CA GLY A 498 -4.49 9.08 -4.91
C GLY A 498 -5.15 7.72 -5.11
N SER A 499 -4.70 7.01 -6.14
CA SER A 499 -5.08 5.63 -6.47
C SER A 499 -3.87 4.91 -7.11
N ALA A 500 -3.87 3.58 -7.09
CA ALA A 500 -2.85 2.76 -7.73
C ALA A 500 -3.48 1.87 -8.81
N LEU A 501 -2.98 1.93 -10.05
CA LEU A 501 -3.36 0.95 -11.07
C LEU A 501 -2.63 -0.37 -10.86
N HIS A 502 -3.38 -1.46 -10.67
CA HIS A 502 -2.84 -2.83 -10.65
C HIS A 502 -3.12 -3.52 -12.00
N LEU A 503 -2.21 -3.37 -12.96
CA LEU A 503 -2.39 -3.94 -14.30
C LEU A 503 -2.03 -5.45 -14.29
N ASN A 504 -3.04 -6.31 -14.34
CA ASN A 504 -2.85 -7.75 -14.41
C ASN A 504 -2.57 -8.20 -15.85
N LEU A 505 -1.50 -8.96 -16.07
CA LEU A 505 -1.13 -9.56 -17.36
C LEU A 505 -0.86 -11.07 -17.18
N ASP A 506 -1.07 -11.89 -18.23
CA ASP A 506 -0.78 -13.34 -18.17
C ASP A 506 0.72 -13.66 -18.14
N GLU A 507 1.46 -12.88 -18.92
CA GLU A 507 2.88 -13.04 -19.19
C GLU A 507 3.55 -11.67 -19.27
N LYS A 508 4.88 -11.66 -19.18
CA LYS A 508 5.66 -10.41 -19.17
C LYS A 508 5.90 -9.95 -20.59
N LEU A 509 5.89 -8.64 -20.77
CA LEU A 509 6.21 -8.01 -22.05
C LEU A 509 7.73 -8.05 -22.31
N THR A 510 8.12 -7.77 -23.55
CA THR A 510 9.51 -7.43 -23.86
C THR A 510 9.89 -6.07 -23.26
N GLN A 511 11.18 -5.74 -23.22
CA GLN A 511 11.65 -4.42 -22.81
C GLN A 511 10.97 -3.30 -23.60
N ASP A 512 10.86 -3.42 -24.94
CA ASP A 512 10.16 -2.45 -25.77
C ASP A 512 8.67 -2.31 -25.42
N GLY A 513 8.01 -3.42 -25.06
CA GLY A 513 6.61 -3.42 -24.61
C GLY A 513 6.42 -2.75 -23.25
N TYR A 514 7.34 -3.00 -22.30
CA TYR A 514 7.35 -2.30 -21.02
C TYR A 514 7.66 -0.80 -21.18
N LEU A 515 8.61 -0.41 -22.04
CA LEU A 515 8.94 0.99 -22.32
C LEU A 515 7.76 1.73 -22.98
N SER A 516 7.09 1.08 -23.93
CA SER A 516 5.86 1.59 -24.55
C SER A 516 4.77 1.86 -23.51
N MET A 517 4.63 0.97 -22.52
CA MET A 517 3.68 1.11 -21.42
C MET A 517 4.09 2.21 -20.41
N LEU A 518 5.39 2.40 -20.12
CA LEU A 518 5.86 3.56 -19.34
C LEU A 518 5.45 4.88 -20.01
N ASN A 519 5.60 4.96 -21.33
CA ASN A 519 5.19 6.14 -22.11
C ASN A 519 3.66 6.30 -22.16
N ILE A 520 2.87 5.22 -22.28
CA ILE A 520 1.40 5.29 -22.16
C ILE A 520 0.98 5.84 -20.80
N ALA A 521 1.61 5.41 -19.71
CA ALA A 521 1.34 5.92 -18.37
C ALA A 521 1.66 7.43 -18.26
N ALA A 522 2.80 7.86 -18.82
CA ALA A 522 3.17 9.27 -18.89
C ALA A 522 2.20 10.12 -19.73
N GLN A 523 1.74 9.62 -20.89
CA GLN A 523 0.79 10.31 -21.78
C GLN A 523 -0.62 10.42 -21.19
N THR A 524 -1.07 9.38 -20.48
CA THR A 524 -2.39 9.36 -19.82
C THR A 524 -2.41 10.09 -18.47
N GLY A 525 -1.25 10.47 -17.93
CA GLY A 525 -1.14 11.01 -16.58
C GLY A 525 -1.34 9.96 -15.48
N CYS A 526 -1.21 8.67 -15.80
CA CYS A 526 -1.33 7.58 -14.83
C CYS A 526 -0.08 7.52 -13.94
N ASN A 527 -0.15 8.21 -12.82
CA ASN A 527 1.03 8.56 -12.02
C ASN A 527 1.52 7.46 -11.07
N TYR A 528 0.71 6.45 -10.74
CA TYR A 528 1.14 5.35 -9.87
C TYR A 528 0.52 4.01 -10.27
N PHE A 529 1.37 3.06 -10.65
CA PHE A 529 0.92 1.76 -11.15
C PHE A 529 1.92 0.63 -10.90
N CYS A 530 1.45 -0.60 -11.00
CA CYS A 530 2.30 -1.78 -11.06
C CYS A 530 1.75 -2.81 -12.07
N VAL A 531 2.64 -3.68 -12.56
CA VAL A 531 2.26 -4.82 -13.41
C VAL A 531 2.33 -6.11 -12.61
N ASN A 532 1.24 -6.89 -12.68
CA ASN A 532 1.06 -8.13 -11.95
C ASN A 532 0.96 -9.31 -12.92
N VAL A 533 2.06 -10.04 -13.06
CA VAL A 533 2.10 -11.38 -13.66
C VAL A 533 2.26 -12.37 -12.52
N LYS A 534 1.43 -13.43 -12.48
CA LYS A 534 1.47 -14.43 -11.41
C LYS A 534 2.79 -15.19 -11.44
N ILE A 535 3.51 -15.22 -10.32
CA ILE A 535 4.67 -16.10 -10.15
C ILE A 535 4.19 -17.46 -9.63
N THR A 536 4.77 -18.55 -10.11
CA THR A 536 4.46 -19.91 -9.67
C THR A 536 5.36 -20.29 -8.50
N ILE A 537 4.78 -20.81 -7.42
CA ILE A 537 5.49 -21.20 -6.21
C ILE A 537 5.14 -22.65 -5.91
N CYS A 538 6.12 -23.55 -5.92
CA CYS A 538 5.86 -24.95 -5.59
C CYS A 538 5.73 -25.14 -4.08
N ASN A 539 4.70 -25.88 -3.63
CA ASN A 539 4.54 -26.22 -2.21
C ASN A 539 5.39 -27.44 -1.80
N ALA A 540 5.80 -28.27 -2.77
CA ALA A 540 6.56 -29.49 -2.51
C ALA A 540 8.09 -29.30 -2.47
N CYS A 541 8.65 -28.34 -3.20
CA CYS A 541 10.10 -28.08 -3.26
C CYS A 541 10.48 -26.59 -3.15
N GLU A 542 9.52 -25.73 -2.80
CA GLU A 542 9.68 -24.27 -2.61
C GLU A 542 10.20 -23.48 -3.81
N HIS A 543 10.46 -24.11 -4.95
CA HIS A 543 10.93 -23.46 -6.17
C HIS A 543 9.96 -22.37 -6.65
N ILE A 544 10.49 -21.16 -6.86
CA ILE A 544 9.77 -20.01 -7.40
C ILE A 544 10.15 -19.82 -8.87
N ASP A 545 9.20 -20.05 -9.78
CA ASP A 545 9.32 -19.69 -11.18
C ASP A 545 8.55 -18.38 -11.41
N LYS A 546 9.18 -17.40 -12.05
CA LYS A 546 8.53 -16.09 -12.27
C LYS A 546 7.47 -16.10 -13.37
N ARG A 547 7.27 -17.22 -14.08
CA ARG A 547 6.22 -17.40 -15.08
C ARG A 547 4.95 -17.95 -14.44
N THR A 548 3.81 -17.66 -15.05
CA THR A 548 2.54 -18.33 -14.73
C THR A 548 2.57 -19.75 -15.34
N LEU A 549 2.76 -20.79 -14.53
CA LEU A 549 2.85 -22.19 -14.94
C LEU A 549 1.79 -23.04 -14.22
N ALA A 550 1.34 -24.13 -14.85
CA ALA A 550 0.38 -25.07 -14.26
C ALA A 550 1.03 -26.18 -13.41
N SER A 551 2.36 -26.25 -13.37
CA SER A 551 3.14 -27.19 -12.56
C SER A 551 4.54 -26.63 -12.29
N CYS A 552 5.23 -27.17 -11.30
CA CYS A 552 6.59 -26.76 -10.95
C CYS A 552 7.59 -27.14 -12.04
N SER A 553 8.33 -26.16 -12.56
CA SER A 553 9.39 -26.35 -13.55
C SER A 553 10.63 -27.10 -13.04
N ALA A 554 10.82 -27.21 -11.73
CA ALA A 554 11.96 -27.92 -11.12
C ALA A 554 11.67 -29.39 -10.76
N CYS A 555 10.47 -29.72 -10.26
CA CYS A 555 10.12 -31.07 -9.78
C CYS A 555 8.89 -31.71 -10.46
N GLY A 556 8.20 -30.99 -11.35
CA GLY A 556 6.99 -31.48 -12.04
C GLY A 556 5.72 -31.53 -11.19
N SER A 557 5.77 -31.20 -9.90
CA SER A 557 4.60 -31.22 -9.01
C SER A 557 3.48 -30.27 -9.49
N ALA A 558 2.24 -30.74 -9.44
CA ALA A 558 1.04 -29.93 -9.63
C ALA A 558 0.58 -29.22 -8.34
N ASP A 559 1.21 -29.51 -7.19
CA ASP A 559 0.98 -28.79 -5.93
C ASP A 559 1.76 -27.47 -5.95
N ILE A 560 1.09 -26.45 -6.47
CA ILE A 560 1.57 -25.09 -6.66
C ILE A 560 0.60 -24.06 -6.08
N ASP A 561 1.15 -22.92 -5.69
CA ASP A 561 0.47 -21.69 -5.32
C ASP A 561 0.95 -20.57 -6.26
N TYR A 562 0.26 -19.44 -6.26
CA TYR A 562 0.66 -18.28 -7.05
C TYR A 562 1.03 -17.10 -6.14
N GLY A 563 2.06 -16.36 -6.51
CA GLY A 563 2.38 -15.06 -5.90
C GLY A 563 1.85 -13.92 -6.77
N THR A 564 1.19 -12.93 -6.17
CA THR A 564 0.68 -11.74 -6.86
C THR A 564 0.46 -10.56 -5.90
N ARG A 565 0.08 -9.38 -6.43
CA ARG A 565 -0.37 -8.22 -5.65
C ARG A 565 -1.87 -8.00 -5.82
N VAL A 566 -2.65 -8.36 -4.81
CA VAL A 566 -4.11 -8.10 -4.81
C VAL A 566 -4.41 -6.63 -4.51
N ILE A 567 -3.60 -5.98 -3.66
CA ILE A 567 -3.91 -4.69 -3.01
C ILE A 567 -2.70 -3.77 -2.77
N GLY A 568 -1.47 -4.25 -2.95
CA GLY A 568 -0.27 -3.43 -2.72
C GLY A 568 1.01 -4.25 -2.70
N TYR A 569 1.07 -5.28 -1.87
CA TYR A 569 2.29 -6.06 -1.62
C TYR A 569 2.24 -7.47 -2.24
N LEU A 570 3.42 -8.05 -2.51
CA LEU A 570 3.55 -9.37 -3.12
C LEU A 570 3.38 -10.47 -2.06
N LYS A 571 2.33 -11.29 -2.19
CA LYS A 571 2.08 -12.43 -1.29
C LYS A 571 1.54 -13.63 -2.08
N ARG A 572 1.60 -14.81 -1.45
CA ARG A 572 0.89 -16.01 -1.88
C ARG A 572 -0.62 -15.76 -1.94
N VAL A 573 -1.30 -16.21 -2.99
CA VAL A 573 -2.76 -16.14 -3.12
C VAL A 573 -3.44 -16.87 -1.95
N SER A 574 -2.89 -17.99 -1.52
CA SER A 574 -3.35 -18.75 -0.35
C SER A 574 -3.34 -17.98 0.99
N ALA A 575 -2.54 -16.90 1.11
CA ALA A 575 -2.40 -16.13 2.36
C ALA A 575 -3.44 -15.01 2.52
N PHE A 576 -4.06 -14.53 1.43
CA PHE A 576 -5.13 -13.53 1.52
C PHE A 576 -6.41 -14.12 2.14
N SER A 577 -7.30 -13.27 2.64
CA SER A 577 -8.60 -13.66 3.22
C SER A 577 -9.51 -14.32 2.18
N ALA A 578 -10.43 -15.19 2.61
CA ALA A 578 -11.31 -15.96 1.74
C ALA A 578 -12.08 -15.11 0.71
N GLY A 579 -12.53 -13.91 1.10
CA GLY A 579 -13.18 -12.97 0.18
C GLY A 579 -12.24 -12.47 -0.93
N ARG A 580 -10.99 -12.12 -0.58
CA ARG A 580 -9.97 -11.71 -1.55
C ARG A 580 -9.45 -12.86 -2.41
N ARG A 581 -9.45 -14.10 -1.91
CA ARG A 581 -9.18 -15.30 -2.74
C ARG A 581 -10.25 -15.49 -3.82
N LYS A 582 -11.53 -15.27 -3.50
CA LYS A 582 -12.64 -15.30 -4.48
C LYS A 582 -12.53 -14.15 -5.50
N GLU A 583 -12.33 -12.92 -5.03
CA GLU A 583 -12.16 -11.74 -5.90
C GLU A 583 -10.98 -11.93 -6.87
N HIS A 584 -9.84 -12.42 -6.38
CA HIS A 584 -8.69 -12.74 -7.23
C HIS A 584 -8.97 -13.79 -8.33
N GLN A 585 -9.86 -14.77 -8.07
CA GLN A 585 -10.28 -15.76 -9.09
C GLN A 585 -11.19 -15.16 -10.17
N ALA A 586 -11.87 -14.05 -9.88
CA ALA A 586 -12.70 -13.32 -10.83
C ALA A 586 -11.90 -12.34 -11.70
N ARG A 587 -10.74 -11.83 -11.20
CA ARG A 587 -9.89 -10.88 -11.95
C ARG A 587 -9.57 -11.35 -13.36
N HIS A 588 -9.75 -10.45 -14.32
CA HIS A 588 -9.38 -10.72 -15.70
C HIS A 588 -7.85 -10.84 -15.88
N TYR A 589 -7.46 -11.90 -16.60
CA TYR A 589 -6.14 -12.18 -17.15
C TYR A 589 -6.39 -12.51 -18.64
N HIS A 590 -5.66 -11.90 -19.56
CA HIS A 590 -5.99 -11.80 -21.00
C HIS A 590 -5.99 -13.13 -21.79
N ARG A 591 -5.55 -14.26 -21.22
CA ARG A 591 -5.74 -15.58 -21.83
C ARG A 591 -7.13 -16.13 -21.53
N LYS A 592 -7.91 -16.38 -22.60
CA LYS A 592 -9.12 -17.22 -22.54
C LYS A 592 -8.84 -18.47 -21.72
N LYS A 593 -9.70 -18.74 -20.72
CA LYS A 593 -9.66 -19.98 -19.92
C LYS A 593 -9.58 -21.16 -20.89
N TYR A 594 -8.55 -22.00 -20.74
CA TYR A 594 -8.43 -23.21 -21.53
C TYR A 594 -9.58 -24.13 -21.13
N ASP A 595 -10.61 -24.21 -21.98
CA ASP A 595 -11.82 -24.95 -21.66
C ASP A 595 -11.48 -26.44 -21.57
N GLN A 596 -11.54 -26.97 -20.35
CA GLN A 596 -11.23 -28.37 -20.05
C GLN A 596 -12.20 -29.33 -20.75
N SER A 597 -13.37 -28.86 -21.21
CA SER A 597 -14.30 -29.64 -22.03
C SER A 597 -13.68 -30.10 -23.37
N ILE A 598 -12.80 -29.27 -23.97
CA ILE A 598 -12.21 -29.50 -25.30
C ILE A 598 -11.07 -30.55 -25.22
N ALA A 599 -10.39 -30.65 -24.08
CA ALA A 599 -9.41 -31.71 -23.82
C ALA A 599 -10.06 -33.09 -23.71
N GLY A 600 -11.29 -33.17 -23.16
CA GLY A 600 -12.06 -34.42 -23.10
C GLY A 600 -12.51 -34.91 -24.49
N ALA A 601 -12.96 -33.98 -25.35
CA ALA A 601 -13.43 -34.31 -26.70
C ALA A 601 -12.31 -34.84 -27.62
N THR A 602 -11.09 -34.29 -27.49
CA THR A 602 -9.93 -34.73 -28.28
C THR A 602 -9.40 -36.09 -27.82
N ALA A 603 -9.44 -36.41 -26.52
CA ALA A 603 -9.11 -37.74 -26.01
C ALA A 603 -10.03 -38.85 -26.56
N HIS A 604 -11.34 -38.62 -26.64
CA HIS A 604 -12.27 -39.64 -27.14
C HIS A 604 -12.15 -39.92 -28.64
N SER A 605 -11.81 -38.92 -29.47
CA SER A 605 -11.65 -39.11 -30.91
C SER A 605 -10.39 -39.89 -31.32
N MET A 606 -9.33 -39.88 -30.50
CA MET A 606 -8.12 -40.68 -30.75
C MET A 606 -8.30 -42.18 -30.39
N VAL A 607 -9.14 -42.50 -29.40
CA VAL A 607 -9.39 -43.90 -29.00
C VAL A 607 -10.18 -44.66 -30.07
N LEU A 608 -11.15 -44.00 -30.73
CA LEU A 608 -11.98 -44.62 -31.77
C LEU A 608 -11.28 -44.80 -33.13
N ARG A 609 -10.10 -44.18 -33.36
CA ARG A 609 -9.28 -44.40 -34.58
C ARG A 609 -8.19 -45.46 -34.44
N ARG A 610 -8.14 -46.18 -33.31
CA ARG A 610 -7.30 -47.39 -33.13
C ARG A 610 -8.11 -48.69 -33.06
N ALA A 611 -9.41 -48.63 -33.36
CA ALA A 611 -10.33 -49.76 -33.36
C ALA A 611 -11.22 -49.76 -34.62
N SER A 612 -10.58 -49.77 -35.79
CA SER A 612 -11.18 -49.99 -37.11
C SER A 612 -10.14 -50.53 -38.08
#